data_AF-A0A9P0LDN0-F1
#
_entry.id   AF-A0A9P0LDN0-F1
#
_cell.length_a   1.000
_cell.length_b   1.000
_cell.length_c   1.000
_cell.angle_alpha   90.00
_cell.angle_beta   90.00
_cell.angle_gamma   90.00
#
_symmetry.space_group_name_H-M   'P 1'
#
loop_
_entity.id
_entity.type
_entity.pdbx_description
1 polymer ?
#
loop_
_entity_poly.entity_id
_entity_poly.type
_entity_poly.pdbx_seq_one_letter_code
_entity_poly.pdbx_strand_id
1 'polypeptide(L)' 'MKAGSGISENHGGDRRSQKNVEKRKKVKAFIANLKGQESHYGRAKSKRIYLSAEYNITILHRLYNDSVEES' A
#
# COMPACT_ATOMS: atom_id res chain seq x y z
N MET A 1 -13.18 -8.19 -43.20
CA MET A 1 -14.01 -8.38 -41.99
C MET A 1 -13.36 -7.61 -40.85
N LYS A 2 -13.95 -6.48 -40.40
CA LYS A 2 -13.40 -5.68 -39.28
C LYS A 2 -13.98 -6.22 -37.98
N ALA A 3 -13.13 -6.67 -37.06
CA ALA A 3 -13.52 -7.13 -35.73
C ALA A 3 -14.17 -5.97 -34.95
N GLY A 4 -15.33 -6.22 -34.34
CA GLY A 4 -16.04 -5.25 -33.52
C GLY A 4 -15.23 -4.85 -32.31
N SER A 5 -15.06 -3.54 -32.10
CA SER A 5 -14.48 -3.01 -30.86
C SER A 5 -15.35 -3.46 -29.68
N GLY A 6 -14.79 -4.28 -28.80
CA GLY A 6 -15.46 -4.71 -27.57
C GLY A 6 -15.85 -3.49 -26.74
N ILE A 7 -17.11 -3.44 -26.31
CA ILE A 7 -17.62 -2.40 -25.43
C ILE A 7 -16.85 -2.50 -24.11
N SER A 8 -16.15 -1.43 -23.72
CA SER A 8 -15.51 -1.34 -22.41
C SER A 8 -16.60 -1.26 -21.35
N GLU A 9 -16.87 -2.37 -20.68
CA GLU A 9 -17.79 -2.40 -19.54
C GLU A 9 -17.19 -1.61 -18.36
N ASN A 10 -17.85 -0.50 -18.00
CA ASN A 10 -17.47 0.35 -16.85
C ASN A 10 -18.24 -0.02 -15.57
N HIS A 11 -18.77 -1.24 -15.48
CA HIS A 11 -19.57 -1.69 -14.36
C HIS A 11 -18.65 -2.12 -13.21
N GLY A 12 -18.74 -1.43 -12.07
CA GLY A 12 -17.96 -1.76 -10.87
C GLY A 12 -16.72 -0.89 -10.63
N GLY A 13 -16.67 0.33 -11.16
CA GLY A 13 -15.61 1.28 -10.84
C GLY A 13 -15.43 1.49 -9.33
N ASP A 14 -14.18 1.54 -8.87
CA ASP A 14 -13.78 1.64 -7.46
C ASP A 14 -14.14 3.01 -6.84
N ARG A 15 -15.44 3.22 -6.61
CA ARG A 15 -15.98 4.46 -6.01
C ARG A 15 -15.61 4.60 -4.53
N ARG A 16 -15.26 3.51 -3.85
CA ARG A 16 -14.96 3.52 -2.41
C ARG A 16 -13.56 4.02 -2.13
N SER A 17 -12.57 3.69 -2.95
CA SER A 17 -11.21 4.21 -2.76
C SER A 17 -11.11 5.72 -2.94
N GLN A 18 -11.96 6.29 -3.81
CA GLN A 18 -12.06 7.74 -4.04
C GLN A 18 -12.48 8.51 -2.77
N LYS A 19 -13.27 7.90 -1.88
CA LYS A 19 -13.73 8.55 -0.64
C LYS A 19 -12.63 8.72 0.41
N ASN A 20 -11.60 7.87 0.37
CA ASN A 20 -10.56 7.82 1.38
C ASN A 20 -9.15 8.06 0.79
N VAL A 21 -9.07 8.78 -0.33
CA VAL A 21 -7.80 9.02 -1.04
C VAL A 21 -6.77 9.67 -0.13
N GLU A 22 -7.17 10.65 0.68
CA GLU A 22 -6.26 11.36 1.58
C GLU A 22 -5.74 10.46 2.70
N LYS A 23 -6.63 9.71 3.37
CA LYS A 23 -6.23 8.72 4.37
C LYS A 23 -5.28 7.69 3.77
N ARG A 24 -5.58 7.19 2.58
CA ARG A 24 -4.73 6.26 1.85
C ARG A 24 -3.37 6.86 1.51
N LYS A 25 -3.30 8.14 1.11
CA LYS A 25 -2.05 8.86 0.88
C LYS A 25 -1.23 8.95 2.17
N LYS A 26 -1.85 9.34 3.29
CA LYS A 26 -1.20 9.41 4.61
C LYS A 26 -0.64 8.06 5.04
N VAL A 27 -1.43 6.98 4.93
CA VAL A 27 -0.98 5.61 5.26
C VAL A 27 0.18 5.17 4.35
N LYS A 28 0.13 5.46 3.05
CA LYS A 28 1.25 5.15 2.14
C LYS A 28 2.52 5.92 2.49
N ALA A 29 2.40 7.20 2.83
CA ALA A 29 3.53 8.03 3.25
C ALA A 29 4.15 7.48 4.55
N PHE A 30 3.33 7.11 5.53
CA PHE A 30 3.78 6.44 6.75
C PHE A 30 4.55 5.15 6.45
N ILE A 31 3.99 4.25 5.63
CA ILE A 31 4.64 2.98 5.27
C ILE A 31 5.97 3.20 4.54
N ALA A 32 6.04 4.19 3.66
CA ALA A 32 7.26 4.51 2.91
C ALA A 32 8.42 4.99 3.82
N ASN A 33 8.11 5.57 4.98
CA ASN A 33 9.11 6.00 5.96
C ASN A 33 9.62 4.86 6.85
N LEU A 34 8.99 3.68 6.82
CA LEU A 34 9.43 2.54 7.62
C LEU A 34 10.76 2.00 7.09
N LYS A 35 11.73 1.84 7.98
CA LYS A 35 13.02 1.21 7.65
C LYS A 35 12.82 -0.29 7.52
N GLY A 36 12.89 -0.78 6.29
CA GLY A 36 12.88 -2.21 6.04
C GLY A 36 14.28 -2.82 6.05
N GLN A 37 14.32 -4.10 6.38
CA GLN A 37 15.49 -4.96 6.38
C GLN A 37 15.53 -5.76 5.07
N GLU A 38 16.71 -5.85 4.46
CA GLU A 38 16.91 -6.62 3.23
C GLU A 38 16.76 -8.11 3.53
N SER A 39 16.00 -8.80 2.68
CA SER A 39 15.91 -10.26 2.69
C SER A 39 17.26 -10.86 2.29
N HIS A 40 17.81 -11.72 3.15
CA HIS A 40 19.04 -12.49 2.88
C HIS A 40 18.96 -13.35 1.60
N TYR A 41 17.75 -13.63 1.11
CA TYR A 41 17.51 -14.43 -0.09
C TYR A 41 17.57 -13.62 -1.38
N GLY A 42 18.76 -13.51 -1.96
CA GLY A 42 18.96 -12.97 -3.31
C GLY A 42 18.97 -14.06 -4.38
N ARG A 43 17.84 -14.32 -5.05
CA ARG A 43 17.84 -15.13 -6.29
C ARG A 43 17.18 -14.47 -7.51
N ALA A 44 16.80 -13.19 -7.45
CA ALA A 44 16.33 -12.47 -8.63
C ALA A 44 16.37 -10.94 -8.44
N LYS A 45 16.23 -10.20 -9.54
CA LYS A 45 16.23 -8.73 -9.68
C LYS A 45 15.23 -7.96 -8.79
N SER A 46 14.36 -8.65 -8.03
CA SER A 46 13.43 -8.01 -7.09
C SER A 46 13.94 -8.15 -5.65
N LYS A 47 14.22 -7.02 -5.02
CA LYS A 47 14.57 -6.96 -3.60
C LYS A 47 13.27 -6.93 -2.80
N ARG A 48 12.96 -8.01 -2.06
CA ARG A 48 11.94 -7.96 -1.01
C ARG A 48 12.56 -7.29 0.21
N ILE A 49 11.96 -6.18 0.59
CA ILE A 49 12.26 -5.44 1.81
C ILE A 49 11.20 -5.85 2.84
N TYR A 50 11.63 -6.49 3.92
CA TYR A 50 10.75 -6.89 5.03
C TYR A 50 10.86 -5.87 6.16
N LEU A 51 9.87 -5.79 7.04
CA LEU A 51 10.01 -5.06 8.30
C LEU A 51 10.64 -5.97 9.36
N SER A 52 11.20 -5.38 10.44
CA SER A 52 11.62 -6.17 11.61
C SER A 52 10.45 -7.02 12.11
N ALA A 53 10.75 -8.22 12.61
CA ALA A 53 9.77 -9.13 13.20
C ALA A 53 9.05 -8.51 14.43
N GLU A 54 9.63 -7.47 15.03
CA GLU A 54 9.04 -6.71 16.12
C GLU A 54 7.82 -5.89 15.66
N TYR A 55 7.72 -5.54 14.38
CA TYR A 55 6.59 -4.80 13.83
C TYR A 55 5.46 -5.74 13.42
N ASN A 56 4.49 -5.92 14.32
CA ASN A 56 3.20 -6.54 13.99
C ASN A 56 2.15 -5.48 13.59
N ILE A 57 1.02 -5.93 13.04
CA ILE A 57 -0.05 -5.04 12.55
C ILE A 57 -0.61 -4.12 13.65
N THR A 58 -0.72 -4.62 14.88
CA THR A 58 -1.23 -3.85 16.01
C THR A 58 -0.29 -2.70 16.37
N ILE A 59 1.02 -2.97 16.40
CA ILE A 59 2.06 -1.96 16.64
C ILE A 59 2.06 -0.92 15.52
N LEU A 60 2.03 -1.36 14.26
CA LEU A 60 2.01 -0.45 13.11
C LEU A 60 0.76 0.45 13.09
N HIS A 61 -0.39 -0.10 13.46
CA HIS A 61 -1.63 0.67 13.55
C HIS A 61 -1.56 1.73 14.65
N ARG A 62 -1.03 1.36 15.83
CA ARG A 62 -0.83 2.31 16.93
C ARG A 62 0.15 3.42 16.53
N LEU A 63 1.33 3.06 16.01
CA LEU A 63 2.33 4.03 15.55
C LEU A 63 1.78 5.01 14.52
N TYR A 64 0.95 4.54 13.60
CA TYR A 64 0.30 5.43 12.63
C TYR A 64 -0.66 6.40 13.31
N ASN A 65 -1.52 5.94 14.21
CA ASN A 65 -2.48 6.81 14.89
C ASN A 65 -1.76 7.81 15.80
N ASP A 66 -0.78 7.36 16.59
CA ASP A 66 0.04 8.23 17.43
C ASP A 66 0.71 9.35 16.59
N SER A 67 1.24 9.01 15.39
CA SER A 67 1.85 9.98 14.47
C SER A 67 0.88 11.00 13.86
N VAL A 68 -0.43 10.74 13.93
CA VAL A 68 -1.49 11.61 13.39
C VAL A 68 -2.20 12.38 14.50
N GLU A 69 -2.22 11.88 15.73
CA GLU A 69 -2.82 12.53 16.91
C GLU A 69 -1.92 13.59 17.54
N GLU A 70 -0.60 13.54 17.34
CA GLU A 70 0.35 14.60 17.74
C GLU A 70 0.35 15.84 16.80
N SER A 71 -0.63 15.96 15.88
CA SER A 71 -0.74 17.07 14.90
C SER A 71 -2.01 17.91 15.04
#